data_AF-A0AA39TJE7-F1
#
_entry.id   AF-A0AA39TJE7-F1
#
_cell.length_a   1.000
_cell.length_b   1.000
_cell.length_c   1.000
_cell.angle_alpha   90.00
_cell.angle_beta   90.00
_cell.angle_gamma   90.00
#
_symmetry.space_group_name_H-M   'P 1'
#
loop_
_entity.id
_entity.type
_entity.pdbx_description
1 polymer ?
#
loop_
_entity_poly.entity_id
_entity_poly.type
_entity_poly.pdbx_seq_one_letter_code
_entity_poly.pdbx_strand_id
1 'polypeptide(L)'
;MAYIKTKKSDFDPRLAPLLPDYSHAPPDARVIELLQTNTLPTPIERITFEATLSKTPDRIAELDSLILSTTSLLRYLTKDRNHAIENQANAKKILSPSRRLPTKLLTKIFIHCSSSYGRSGCPLDPRALPWKLSHVCRKWRAAAIATPELWSNVCLDFVRDRFLDGSRIS
;
A
#
# COMPACT_ATOMS: atom_id res chain seq x y z
N MET A 1 -25.53 -20.93 -10.68
CA MET A 1 -24.42 -20.68 -9.74
C MET A 1 -24.51 -21.74 -8.64
N ALA A 2 -23.42 -22.45 -8.38
CA ALA A 2 -23.41 -23.49 -7.34
C ALA A 2 -23.65 -22.85 -5.97
N TYR A 3 -24.63 -23.38 -5.24
CA TYR A 3 -24.93 -22.95 -3.88
C TYR A 3 -23.81 -23.38 -2.93
N ILE A 4 -23.15 -22.43 -2.27
CA ILE A 4 -22.11 -22.73 -1.26
C ILE A 4 -22.75 -22.54 0.11
N LYS A 5 -22.93 -23.65 0.84
CA LYS A 5 -23.37 -23.65 2.23
C LYS A 5 -22.24 -23.12 3.11
N THR A 6 -22.32 -21.86 3.51
CA THR A 6 -21.42 -21.28 4.51
C THR A 6 -21.96 -21.59 5.91
N LYS A 7 -21.13 -22.19 6.76
CA LYS A 7 -21.45 -22.44 8.17
C LYS A 7 -20.86 -21.34 9.03
N LYS A 8 -21.50 -21.05 10.17
CA LYS A 8 -20.99 -20.10 11.18
C LYS A 8 -19.58 -20.44 11.66
N SER A 9 -19.22 -21.74 11.65
CA SER A 9 -17.89 -22.27 11.97
C SER A 9 -16.79 -21.89 10.96
N ASP A 10 -17.17 -21.45 9.76
CA ASP A 10 -16.22 -21.13 8.69
C ASP A 10 -15.63 -19.72 8.89
N PHE A 11 -16.12 -18.97 9.87
CA PHE A 11 -15.71 -17.60 10.18
C PHE A 11 -14.95 -17.54 11.50
N ASP A 12 -14.13 -16.49 11.68
CA ASP A 12 -13.43 -16.23 12.94
C ASP A 12 -14.45 -16.19 14.10
N PRO A 13 -14.17 -16.82 15.25
CA PRO A 13 -15.07 -16.84 16.40
C PRO A 13 -15.53 -15.46 16.87
N ARG A 14 -14.72 -14.41 16.65
CA ARG A 14 -15.07 -13.02 16.98
C ARG A 14 -16.15 -12.44 16.06
N LEU A 15 -16.29 -12.99 14.85
CA LEU A 15 -17.29 -12.60 13.86
C LEU A 15 -18.51 -13.50 13.87
N ALA A 16 -18.41 -14.71 14.47
CA ALA A 16 -19.53 -15.62 14.61
C ALA A 16 -20.80 -14.98 15.20
N PRO A 17 -20.76 -14.13 16.25
CA PRO A 17 -21.98 -13.51 16.80
C PRO A 17 -22.74 -12.62 15.82
N LEU A 18 -22.07 -12.11 14.80
CA LEU A 18 -22.66 -11.24 13.78
C LEU A 18 -23.40 -12.03 12.70
N LEU A 19 -23.14 -13.33 12.57
CA LEU A 19 -23.72 -14.16 11.53
C LEU A 19 -25.06 -14.76 11.97
N PRO A 20 -26.10 -14.69 11.13
CA PRO A 20 -27.34 -15.38 11.42
C PRO A 20 -27.17 -16.90 11.46
N ASP A 21 -28.02 -17.57 12.23
CA ASP A 21 -27.95 -19.02 12.45
C ASP A 21 -28.50 -19.87 11.28
N TYR A 22 -28.91 -19.24 10.17
CA TYR A 22 -29.55 -19.92 9.05
C TYR A 22 -28.69 -19.91 7.77
N SER A 23 -28.87 -20.95 6.96
CA SER A 23 -28.21 -21.19 5.67
C SER A 23 -29.12 -20.68 4.55
N HIS A 24 -28.60 -20.02 3.51
CA HIS A 24 -29.38 -19.58 2.33
C HIS A 24 -29.91 -20.78 1.52
N ALA A 25 -30.87 -21.56 2.01
CA ALA A 25 -31.32 -22.77 1.29
C ALA A 25 -31.71 -22.44 -0.16
N PRO A 26 -31.37 -23.30 -1.13
CA PRO A 26 -31.81 -23.08 -2.51
C PRO A 26 -33.34 -22.96 -2.56
N PRO A 27 -33.88 -22.18 -3.52
CA PRO A 27 -35.32 -22.04 -3.68
C PRO A 27 -35.98 -23.42 -3.79
N ASP A 28 -37.09 -23.61 -3.09
CA ASP A 28 -37.87 -24.84 -3.13
C ASP A 28 -38.23 -25.20 -4.58
N ALA A 29 -38.17 -26.48 -4.93
CA ALA A 29 -38.55 -26.99 -6.25
C ALA A 29 -39.95 -26.51 -6.66
N ARG A 30 -40.88 -26.42 -5.68
CA ARG A 30 -42.23 -25.90 -5.92
C ARG A 30 -42.25 -24.41 -6.29
N VAL A 31 -41.38 -23.62 -5.67
CA VAL A 31 -41.23 -22.19 -6.01
C VAL A 31 -40.66 -22.03 -7.42
N ILE A 32 -39.68 -22.86 -7.79
CA ILE A 32 -39.08 -22.85 -9.13
C ILE A 32 -40.13 -23.20 -10.20
N GLU A 33 -40.96 -24.22 -9.96
CA GLU A 33 -42.03 -24.63 -10.86
C GLU A 33 -43.08 -23.52 -11.07
N LEU A 34 -43.54 -22.89 -9.98
CA LEU A 34 -44.50 -21.77 -10.03
C LEU A 34 -43.95 -20.61 -10.86
N LEU A 35 -42.66 -20.30 -10.73
CA LEU A 35 -41.99 -19.25 -11.52
C LEU A 35 -41.88 -19.58 -13.02
N GLN A 36 -41.84 -20.88 -13.37
CA GLN A 36 -41.66 -21.33 -14.76
C GLN A 36 -42.97 -21.58 -15.51
N THR A 37 -44.03 -21.96 -14.80
CA THR A 37 -45.26 -22.49 -15.43
C THR A 37 -46.45 -21.53 -15.37
N ASN A 38 -46.32 -20.36 -14.74
CA ASN A 38 -47.43 -19.44 -14.42
C ASN A 38 -48.62 -20.14 -13.74
N THR A 39 -48.39 -21.28 -13.09
CA THR A 39 -49.44 -21.99 -12.36
C THR A 39 -49.81 -21.18 -11.13
N LEU A 40 -51.11 -21.15 -10.81
CA LEU A 40 -51.61 -20.44 -9.65
C LEU A 40 -51.12 -21.11 -8.36
N PRO A 41 -50.62 -20.33 -7.38
CA PRO A 41 -50.34 -20.86 -6.06
C PRO A 41 -51.61 -21.36 -5.40
N THR A 42 -51.49 -22.45 -4.65
CA THR A 42 -52.57 -22.90 -3.77
C THR A 42 -52.83 -21.85 -2.67
N PRO A 43 -54.02 -21.87 -2.02
CA PRO A 43 -54.31 -20.92 -0.94
C PRO A 43 -53.30 -20.98 0.22
N ILE A 44 -52.73 -22.15 0.52
CA ILE A 44 -51.73 -22.34 1.57
C ILE A 44 -50.37 -21.76 1.15
N GLU A 45 -49.96 -22.00 -0.09
CA GLU A 45 -48.74 -21.40 -0.67
C GLU A 45 -48.83 -19.87 -0.67
N ARG A 46 -49.99 -19.32 -1.05
CA ARG A 46 -50.24 -17.86 -1.00
C ARG A 46 -50.04 -17.30 0.41
N ILE A 47 -50.64 -17.91 1.44
CA ILE A 47 -50.45 -17.47 2.84
C ILE A 47 -48.96 -17.49 3.23
N THR A 48 -48.24 -18.52 2.78
CA THR A 48 -46.80 -18.67 3.07
C THR A 48 -45.97 -17.57 2.38
N PHE A 49 -46.29 -17.25 1.13
CA PHE A 49 -45.66 -16.15 0.40
C PHE A 49 -45.98 -14.78 1.01
N GLU A 50 -47.24 -14.53 1.37
CA GLU A 50 -47.66 -13.29 2.03
C GLU A 50 -46.96 -13.11 3.39
N ALA A 51 -46.85 -14.18 4.18
CA ALA A 51 -46.11 -14.15 5.44
C ALA A 51 -44.61 -13.88 5.23
N THR A 52 -44.03 -14.38 4.13
CA THR A 52 -42.64 -14.11 3.77
C THR A 52 -42.46 -12.66 3.33
N LEU A 53 -43.35 -12.14 2.49
CA LEU A 53 -43.35 -10.73 2.06
C LEU A 53 -43.47 -9.77 3.24
N SER A 54 -44.25 -10.12 4.26
CA SER A 54 -44.37 -9.31 5.48
C SER A 54 -43.10 -9.28 6.33
N LYS A 55 -42.30 -10.36 6.37
CA LYS A 55 -41.09 -10.48 7.21
C LYS A 55 -39.79 -10.08 6.51
N THR A 56 -39.80 -10.07 5.18
CA THR A 56 -38.61 -9.80 4.37
C THR A 56 -38.03 -8.39 4.57
N PRO A 57 -38.83 -7.30 4.68
CA PRO A 57 -38.30 -5.96 4.86
C PRO A 57 -37.48 -5.80 6.15
N ASP A 58 -37.99 -6.28 7.29
CA ASP A 58 -37.29 -6.23 8.58
C ASP A 58 -35.96 -6.98 8.50
N ARG A 59 -35.96 -8.12 7.80
CA ARG A 59 -34.77 -8.92 7.62
C ARG A 59 -33.73 -8.25 6.75
N ILE A 60 -34.14 -7.59 5.66
CA ILE A 60 -33.25 -6.80 4.81
C ILE A 60 -32.65 -5.66 5.64
N ALA A 61 -33.45 -4.93 6.42
CA ALA A 61 -32.97 -3.83 7.25
C ALA A 61 -31.94 -4.28 8.29
N GLU A 62 -32.13 -5.46 8.90
CA GLU A 62 -31.16 -6.04 9.83
C GLU A 62 -29.82 -6.37 9.13
N LEU A 63 -29.88 -6.98 7.94
CA LEU A 63 -28.69 -7.29 7.14
C LEU A 63 -27.96 -6.01 6.70
N ASP A 64 -28.68 -4.98 6.27
CA ASP A 64 -28.09 -3.70 5.87
C ASP A 64 -27.39 -3.02 7.05
N SER A 65 -28.00 -3.03 8.25
CA SER A 65 -27.38 -2.55 9.48
C SER A 65 -26.09 -3.30 9.81
N LEU A 66 -26.09 -4.62 9.63
CA LEU A 66 -24.90 -5.44 9.85
C LEU A 66 -23.80 -5.16 8.81
N ILE A 67 -24.17 -4.96 7.55
CA ILE A 67 -23.23 -4.55 6.49
C ILE A 67 -22.60 -3.20 6.85
N LEU A 68 -23.40 -2.22 7.27
CA LEU A 68 -22.92 -0.89 7.65
C LEU A 68 -21.96 -0.93 8.85
N SER A 69 -22.28 -1.71 9.88
CA SER A 69 -21.42 -1.86 11.06
C SER A 69 -20.12 -2.58 10.73
N THR A 70 -20.17 -3.68 9.98
CA THR A 70 -19.00 -4.48 9.60
C THR A 70 -18.07 -3.71 8.67
N THR A 71 -18.61 -2.98 7.69
CA THR A 71 -17.80 -2.13 6.79
C THR A 71 -17.13 -0.97 7.55
N SER A 72 -17.80 -0.42 8.57
CA SER A 72 -17.21 0.61 9.43
C SER A 72 -16.08 0.04 10.29
N LEU A 73 -16.24 -1.15 10.85
CA LEU A 73 -15.18 -1.87 11.56
C LEU A 73 -13.99 -2.17 10.64
N LEU A 74 -14.23 -2.69 9.44
CA LEU A 74 -13.19 -2.97 8.46
C LEU A 74 -12.37 -1.71 8.12
N ARG A 75 -13.06 -0.59 7.92
CA ARG A 75 -12.43 0.71 7.65
C ARG A 75 -11.56 1.17 8.82
N TYR A 76 -12.03 1.01 10.06
CA TYR A 76 -11.24 1.30 11.25
C TYR A 76 -9.97 0.42 11.34
N LEU A 77 -10.12 -0.90 11.23
CA LEU A 77 -8.99 -1.84 11.31
C LEU A 77 -7.97 -1.61 10.20
N THR A 78 -8.43 -1.28 8.99
CA THR A 78 -7.54 -0.93 7.86
C THR A 78 -6.75 0.34 8.16
N LYS A 79 -7.39 1.37 8.73
CA LYS A 79 -6.72 2.60 9.13
C LYS A 79 -5.66 2.35 10.20
N ASP A 80 -6.01 1.58 11.23
CA ASP A 80 -5.09 1.25 12.33
C ASP A 80 -3.88 0.44 11.85
N ARG A 81 -4.12 -0.56 10.98
CA ARG A 81 -3.06 -1.32 10.32
C ARG A 81 -2.10 -0.41 9.55
N ASN A 82 -2.62 0.55 8.78
CA ASN A 82 -1.78 1.47 8.00
C ASN A 82 -0.95 2.37 8.92
N HIS A 83 -1.54 2.88 9.99
CA HIS A 83 -0.82 3.66 11.00
C HIS A 83 0.31 2.86 11.67
N ALA A 84 0.06 1.58 12.01
CA ALA A 84 1.09 0.70 12.56
C ALA A 84 2.26 0.48 11.59
N ILE A 85 1.98 0.32 10.28
CA ILE A 85 3.00 0.19 9.24
C ILE A 85 3.85 1.46 9.12
N GLU A 86 3.21 2.64 9.12
CA GLU A 86 3.90 3.93 9.08
C GLU A 86 4.81 4.11 10.30
N ASN A 87 4.30 3.80 11.50
CA ASN A 87 5.08 3.87 12.73
C ASN A 87 6.28 2.93 12.70
N GLN A 88 6.11 1.71 12.20
CA GLN A 88 7.22 0.78 12.03
C GLN A 88 8.27 1.32 11.04
N ALA A 89 7.85 1.89 9.91
CA ALA A 89 8.75 2.48 8.94
C ALA A 89 9.51 3.68 9.53
N ASN A 90 8.84 4.53 10.30
CA ASN A 90 9.43 5.67 10.98
C ASN A 90 10.44 5.23 12.04
N ALA A 91 10.11 4.23 12.86
CA ALA A 91 11.03 3.65 13.84
C ALA A 91 12.30 3.09 13.16
N LYS A 92 12.16 2.32 12.07
CA LYS A 92 13.30 1.83 11.27
C LYS A 92 14.17 2.98 10.75
N LYS A 93 13.54 4.03 10.23
CA LYS A 93 14.24 5.24 9.77
C LYS A 93 14.99 5.93 10.91
N ILE A 94 14.40 6.04 12.10
CA ILE A 94 15.00 6.71 13.28
C ILE A 94 16.18 5.90 13.81
N LEU A 95 16.03 4.59 13.89
CA LEU A 95 17.05 3.67 14.40
C LEU A 95 18.14 3.33 13.37
N SER A 96 18.12 3.94 12.19
CA SER A 96 19.11 3.68 11.15
C SER A 96 20.54 4.03 11.62
N PRO A 97 21.54 3.17 11.36
CA PRO A 97 22.93 3.43 11.77
C PRO A 97 23.47 4.77 11.24
N SER A 98 22.99 5.20 10.07
CA SER A 98 23.33 6.49 9.45
C SER A 98 23.03 7.71 10.32
N ARG A 99 22.11 7.64 11.29
CA ARG A 99 21.85 8.74 12.25
C ARG A 99 22.82 8.74 13.44
N ARG A 100 23.30 7.57 13.86
CA ARG A 100 24.16 7.41 15.05
C ARG A 100 25.62 7.79 14.79
N LEU A 101 26.10 7.65 13.56
CA LEU A 101 27.47 8.00 13.20
C LEU A 101 27.76 9.49 13.43
N PRO A 102 28.77 9.87 14.22
CA PRO A 102 29.24 11.25 14.33
C PRO A 102 29.66 11.81 12.98
N THR A 103 29.47 13.11 12.77
CA THR A 103 29.82 13.80 11.51
C THR A 103 31.29 13.57 11.13
N LYS A 104 32.21 13.60 12.11
CA LYS A 104 33.63 13.32 11.88
C LYS A 104 33.89 11.94 11.26
N LEU A 105 33.17 10.90 11.70
CA LEU A 105 33.30 9.56 11.13
C LEU A 105 32.68 9.47 9.73
N LEU A 106 31.54 10.16 9.51
CA LEU A 106 30.94 10.25 8.18
C LEU A 106 31.89 10.90 7.18
N THR A 107 32.52 12.02 7.53
CA THR A 107 33.53 12.68 6.69
C THR A 107 34.69 11.76 6.35
N LYS A 108 35.25 11.03 7.34
CA LYS A 108 36.31 10.04 7.09
C LYS A 108 35.88 8.94 6.13
N ILE A 109 34.66 8.41 6.29
CA ILE A 109 34.10 7.41 5.39
C ILE A 109 33.94 8.00 3.98
N PHE A 110 33.44 9.23 3.84
CA PHE A 110 33.23 9.86 2.54
C PHE A 110 34.53 10.08 1.78
N ILE A 111 35.57 10.59 2.47
CA ILE A 111 36.90 10.78 1.88
C ILE A 111 37.47 9.43 1.44
N HIS A 112 37.40 8.41 2.30
CA HIS A 112 37.85 7.07 1.94
C HIS A 112 37.08 6.50 0.74
N CYS A 113 35.77 6.68 0.69
CA CYS A 113 34.96 6.26 -0.47
C CYS A 113 35.35 7.02 -1.74
N SER A 114 35.70 8.30 -1.64
CA SER A 114 36.19 9.11 -2.77
C SER A 114 37.54 8.59 -3.28
N SER A 115 38.48 8.26 -2.39
CA SER A 115 39.77 7.70 -2.79
C SER A 115 39.65 6.28 -3.39
N SER A 116 38.78 5.45 -2.82
CA SER A 116 38.66 4.03 -3.21
C SER A 116 37.72 3.80 -4.40
N TYR A 117 36.66 4.61 -4.54
CA TYR A 117 35.60 4.42 -5.53
C TYR A 117 35.34 5.68 -6.39
N GLY A 118 35.91 6.84 -6.03
CA GLY A 118 35.70 8.13 -6.71
C GLY A 118 36.48 8.31 -8.02
N ARG A 119 37.00 7.23 -8.61
CA ARG A 119 37.57 7.25 -9.97
C ARG A 119 36.53 7.46 -11.07
N SER A 120 35.26 7.72 -10.74
CA SER A 120 34.16 7.81 -11.70
C SER A 120 33.35 9.09 -11.46
N GLY A 121 33.86 10.20 -12.01
CA GLY A 121 33.07 11.42 -12.24
C GLY A 121 33.59 12.69 -11.58
N CYS A 122 33.68 13.75 -12.37
CA CYS A 122 33.79 15.12 -11.89
C CYS A 122 32.66 15.42 -10.88
N PRO A 123 32.88 16.14 -9.78
CA PRO A 123 31.83 16.61 -8.87
C PRO A 123 30.75 17.45 -9.55
N LEU A 124 31.00 17.95 -10.76
CA LEU A 124 29.98 18.62 -11.59
C LEU A 124 29.01 17.63 -12.27
N ASP A 125 29.34 16.34 -12.37
CA ASP A 125 28.40 15.30 -12.81
C ASP A 125 27.45 14.96 -11.64
N PRO A 126 26.13 15.16 -11.77
CA PRO A 126 25.15 14.80 -10.73
C PRO A 126 25.15 13.31 -10.35
N ARG A 127 25.77 12.44 -11.16
CA ARG A 127 25.92 11.01 -10.90
C ARG A 127 27.19 10.67 -10.10
N ALA A 128 28.04 11.66 -9.84
CA ALA A 128 29.27 11.49 -9.08
C ALA A 128 28.99 11.16 -7.60
N LEU A 129 30.01 10.61 -6.95
CA LEU A 129 29.92 10.16 -5.56
C LEU A 129 29.46 11.24 -4.57
N PRO A 130 29.92 12.51 -4.63
CA PRO A 130 29.49 13.54 -3.68
C PRO A 130 27.96 13.73 -3.67
N TRP A 131 27.36 13.73 -4.86
CA TRP A 131 25.91 13.79 -5.02
C TRP A 131 25.24 12.55 -4.43
N LYS A 132 25.69 11.34 -4.78
CA LYS A 132 25.15 10.08 -4.24
C LYS A 132 25.15 10.06 -2.70
N LEU A 133 26.24 10.48 -2.08
CA LEU A 133 26.35 10.58 -0.61
C LEU A 133 25.40 11.63 -0.04
N SER A 134 25.22 12.76 -0.71
CA SER A 134 24.32 13.83 -0.28
C SER A 134 22.82 13.44 -0.33
N HIS A 135 22.45 12.43 -1.12
CA HIS A 135 21.05 12.00 -1.28
C HIS A 135 20.58 10.98 -0.22
N VAL A 136 21.47 10.46 0.62
CA VAL A 136 21.11 9.42 1.62
C VAL A 136 20.20 9.96 2.73
N CYS A 137 20.61 11.04 3.42
CA CYS A 137 19.80 11.70 4.45
C CYS A 137 20.28 13.13 4.71
N ARG A 138 19.50 13.93 5.46
CA ARG A 138 19.85 15.33 5.79
C ARG A 138 21.23 15.45 6.46
N LYS A 139 21.58 14.52 7.36
CA LYS A 139 22.87 14.53 8.06
C LYS A 139 24.05 14.23 7.12
N TRP A 140 23.88 13.28 6.21
CA TRP A 140 24.89 12.95 5.20
C TRP A 140 25.08 14.10 4.21
N ARG A 141 24.00 14.76 3.80
CA ARG A 141 24.05 15.98 2.97
C ARG A 141 24.87 17.08 3.65
N ALA A 142 24.56 17.39 4.91
CA ALA A 142 25.29 18.42 5.65
C ALA A 142 26.77 18.07 5.78
N ALA A 143 27.10 16.81 6.10
CA ALA A 143 28.47 16.34 6.19
C ALA A 143 29.22 16.40 4.84
N ALA A 144 28.56 15.99 3.74
CA ALA A 144 29.16 15.98 2.41
C ALA A 144 29.44 17.40 1.90
N ILE A 145 28.50 18.34 2.09
CA ILE A 145 28.69 19.76 1.74
C ILE A 145 29.82 20.37 2.58
N ALA A 146 29.87 20.05 3.89
CA ALA A 146 30.90 20.54 4.81
C ALA A 146 32.28 19.86 4.63
N THR A 147 32.45 18.99 3.63
CA THR A 147 33.72 18.30 3.35
C THR A 147 34.25 18.75 1.98
N PRO A 148 35.05 19.83 1.89
CA PRO A 148 35.53 20.39 0.61
C PRO A 148 36.34 19.42 -0.24
N GLU A 149 37.06 18.48 0.37
CA GLU A 149 37.85 17.45 -0.29
C GLU A 149 37.02 16.54 -1.22
N LEU A 150 35.70 16.44 -1.01
CA LEU A 150 34.81 15.71 -1.91
C LEU A 150 34.54 16.46 -3.22
N TRP A 151 34.74 17.77 -3.24
CA TRP A 151 34.37 18.68 -4.33
C TRP A 151 35.58 19.29 -5.04
N SER A 152 36.80 19.00 -4.58
CA SER A 152 38.02 19.67 -5.05
C SER A 152 38.51 19.23 -6.44
N ASN A 153 38.03 18.10 -6.97
CA ASN A 153 38.50 17.57 -8.25
C ASN A 153 37.60 17.97 -9.44
N VAL A 154 37.69 19.22 -9.89
CA VAL A 154 36.89 19.72 -11.01
C VAL A 154 37.52 19.33 -12.35
N CYS A 155 36.80 18.55 -13.16
CA CYS A 155 37.15 18.23 -14.55
C CYS A 155 36.09 18.85 -15.48
N LEU A 156 36.54 19.71 -16.38
CA LEU A 156 35.71 20.33 -17.42
C LEU A 156 35.98 19.59 -18.73
N ASP A 157 34.98 18.88 -19.23
CA ASP A 157 35.02 18.25 -20.54
C ASP A 157 34.38 19.18 -21.56
N PHE A 158 35.20 19.83 -22.39
CA PHE A 158 34.78 20.80 -23.39
C PHE A 158 34.35 20.15 -24.72
N VAL A 159 34.28 18.81 -24.82
CA VAL A 159 34.10 18.08 -26.09
C VAL A 159 32.65 18.05 -26.60
N ARG A 160 31.82 19.05 -26.26
CA ARG A 160 30.47 19.21 -26.86
C ARG A 160 30.13 20.63 -27.31
N ASP A 161 31.11 21.50 -27.47
CA ASP A 161 30.87 22.74 -28.22
C ASP A 161 31.10 22.50 -29.72
N ARG A 162 30.00 22.40 -30.48
CA ARG A 162 29.98 22.57 -31.94
C ARG A 162 30.51 23.94 -32.39
N PHE A 163 30.83 24.84 -31.46
CA PHE A 163 31.40 26.15 -31.72
C PHE A 163 32.94 26.15 -31.86
N LEU A 164 33.63 25.09 -31.44
CA LEU A 164 35.11 25.02 -31.53
C LEU A 164 35.63 24.30 -32.78
N ASP A 165 34.76 23.69 -33.59
CA ASP A 165 35.14 23.03 -34.86
C ASP A 165 35.26 24.02 -36.05
N GLY A 166 35.01 25.31 -35.80
CA GLY A 166 35.02 26.36 -36.81
C GLY A 166 36.34 27.12 -36.97
N SER A 167 37.37 26.84 -36.16
CA SER A 167 38.62 27.60 -36.17
C SER A 167 39.77 26.85 -36.85
N ARG A 168 39.54 26.37 -38.08
CA ARG A 168 40.63 26.19 -39.05
C ARG A 168 40.75 27.49 -39.84
N ILE A 169 41.56 28.40 -39.34
CA ILE A 169 42.04 29.56 -40.10
C ILE A 169 43.11 29.03 -41.06
N SER A 170 42.85 29.27 -42.34
CA SER A 170 43.72 29.03 -43.51
C SER A 170 45.09 29.68 -43.39
#